data_AF-A0A960BUV4-F1
#
_entry.id   AF-A0A960BUV4-F1
#
_cell.length_a   1.000
_cell.length_b   1.000
_cell.length_c   1.000
_cell.angle_alpha   90.00
_cell.angle_beta   90.00
_cell.angle_gamma   90.00
#
_symmetry.space_group_name_H-M   'P 1'
#
loop_
_entity.id
_entity.type
_entity.pdbx_description
1 polymer ?
#
loop_
_entity_poly.entity_id
_entity_poly.type
_entity_poly.pdbx_seq_one_letter_code
_entity_poly.pdbx_strand_id
1 'polypeptide(L)' 'MKARLFVALMLPDMVVEQVDQALDPVRTGSAELRWQSPDRWHITLAFLGDRDVDSELARFPTSFPAC' A
#
# COMPACT_ATOMS: atom_id res chain seq x y z
N MET A 1 -0.71 -8.78 19.51
CA MET A 1 -0.76 -9.93 18.54
C MET A 1 0.44 -9.84 17.60
N LYS A 2 1.11 -10.95 17.23
CA LYS A 2 2.21 -10.90 16.24
C LYS A 2 1.72 -11.03 14.80
N ALA A 3 2.28 -10.20 13.91
CA ALA A 3 2.03 -10.23 12.47
C ALA A 3 3.25 -9.73 11.69
N ARG A 4 3.28 -10.01 10.37
CA ARG A 4 4.25 -9.42 9.44
C ARG A 4 3.79 -8.01 9.08
N LEU A 5 4.51 -7.01 9.60
CA LEU A 5 4.13 -5.61 9.49
C LEU A 5 4.97 -4.85 8.46
N PHE A 6 4.35 -3.84 7.87
CA PHE A 6 4.96 -2.84 7.01
C PHE A 6 4.23 -1.52 7.17
N VAL A 7 4.90 -0.43 6.81
CA VAL A 7 4.34 0.93 6.73
C VAL A 7 4.09 1.25 5.27
N ALA A 8 2.89 1.72 4.97
CA ALA A 8 2.47 2.04 3.61
C ALA A 8 1.96 3.47 3.51
N LEU A 9 2.27 4.09 2.38
CA LEU A 9 1.58 5.28 1.90
C LEU A 9 0.45 4.84 0.97
N MET A 10 -0.78 5.21 1.31
CA MET A 10 -1.93 5.01 0.44
C MET A 10 -1.93 6.06 -0.67
N LEU A 11 -2.31 5.64 -1.87
CA LEU A 11 -2.41 6.53 -3.01
C LEU A 11 -3.78 7.23 -3.00
N PRO A 12 -3.84 8.54 -3.32
CA PRO A 12 -5.11 9.19 -3.60
C PRO A 12 -5.82 8.56 -4.81
N ASP A 13 -7.15 8.54 -4.82
CA ASP A 13 -7.95 7.89 -5.87
C ASP A 13 -7.56 8.37 -7.28
N MET A 14 -7.32 9.67 -7.45
CA MET A 14 -6.89 10.25 -8.74
C MET A 14 -5.57 9.65 -9.26
N VAL A 15 -4.64 9.29 -8.37
CA VAL A 15 -3.37 8.68 -8.75
C VAL A 15 -3.58 7.22 -9.13
N VAL A 16 -4.44 6.51 -8.39
CA VAL A 16 -4.81 5.12 -8.70
C VAL A 16 -5.44 5.04 -10.10
N GLU A 17 -6.41 5.92 -10.40
CA GLU A 17 -7.08 5.96 -11.71
C GLU A 17 -6.08 6.22 -12.86
N GLN A 18 -5.18 7.19 -12.70
CA GLN A 18 -4.17 7.51 -13.71
C GLN A 18 -3.23 6.34 -13.99
N VAL A 19 -2.77 5.65 -12.95
CA VAL A 19 -1.88 4.49 -13.08
C VAL A 19 -2.64 3.29 -13.67
N ASP A 20 -3.90 3.07 -13.28
CA ASP A 20 -4.74 1.99 -13.82
C ASP A 20 -4.96 2.13 -15.32
N GLN A 21 -5.28 3.34 -15.79
CA GLN A 21 -5.40 3.65 -17.21
C GLN A 21 -4.08 3.43 -17.96
N ALA A 22 -2.95 3.86 -17.37
CA ALA A 22 -1.64 3.70 -17.99
C ALA A 22 -1.20 2.23 -18.11
N LEU A 23 -1.64 1.37 -17.19
CA LEU A 23 -1.28 -0.06 -17.17
C LEU A 23 -2.20 -0.93 -18.03
N ASP A 24 -3.37 -0.45 -18.45
CA ASP A 24 -4.32 -1.20 -19.28
C ASP A 24 -3.72 -1.86 -20.55
N PRO A 25 -2.93 -1.15 -21.39
CA PRO A 25 -2.32 -1.79 -22.56
C PRO A 25 -1.30 -2.88 -22.18
N VAL A 26 -0.59 -2.71 -21.07
CA VAL A 26 0.39 -3.70 -20.59
C VAL A 26 -0.32 -4.94 -20.04
N ARG A 27 -1.41 -4.75 -19.29
CA ARG A 27 -2.24 -5.85 -18.77
C ARG A 27 -2.82 -6.70 -19.88
N THR A 28 -3.33 -6.05 -20.92
CA THR A 28 -3.91 -6.72 -22.09
C THR A 28 -2.86 -7.52 -22.87
N GLY A 29 -1.61 -7.01 -22.93
CA GLY A 29 -0.49 -7.69 -23.58
C GLY A 29 0.19 -8.80 -22.78
N SER A 30 -0.15 -8.98 -21.50
CA SER A 30 0.49 -9.95 -20.59
C SER A 30 -0.56 -10.72 -19.78
N ALA A 31 -1.40 -11.48 -20.49
CA ALA A 31 -2.53 -12.22 -19.92
C ALA A 31 -2.12 -13.34 -18.95
N GLU A 32 -0.87 -13.81 -19.03
CA GLU A 32 -0.29 -14.82 -18.15
C GLU A 32 0.11 -14.27 -16.77
N LEU A 33 0.25 -12.96 -16.63
CA LEU A 33 0.63 -12.32 -15.37
C LEU A 33 -0.57 -12.13 -14.45
N ARG A 34 -0.36 -12.37 -13.16
CA ARG A 34 -1.33 -12.02 -12.13
C ARG A 34 -1.11 -10.59 -11.68
N TRP A 35 -2.07 -9.74 -11.99
CA TRP A 35 -2.05 -8.33 -11.60
C TRP A 35 -2.65 -8.11 -10.21
N GLN A 36 -2.07 -7.19 -9.45
CA GLN A 36 -2.63 -6.75 -8.18
C GLN A 36 -3.79 -5.79 -8.43
N SER A 37 -4.90 -5.99 -7.74
CA SER A 37 -6.07 -5.12 -7.83
C SER A 37 -5.74 -3.69 -7.36
N PRO A 38 -6.23 -2.64 -8.06
CA PRO A 38 -5.90 -1.24 -7.75
C PRO A 38 -6.23 -0.80 -6.32
N ASP A 39 -7.28 -1.34 -5.71
CA ASP A 39 -7.66 -1.09 -4.30
C ASP A 39 -6.60 -1.54 -3.29
N ARG A 40 -5.67 -2.39 -3.71
CA ARG A 40 -4.57 -2.90 -2.88
C ARG A 40 -3.25 -2.20 -3.15
N TRP A 41 -3.21 -1.24 -4.07
CA TRP A 41 -1.99 -0.51 -4.40
C TRP A 41 -1.61 0.43 -3.27
N HIS A 42 -0.33 0.41 -2.95
CA HIS A 42 0.28 1.24 -1.94
C HIS A 42 1.77 1.34 -2.22
N ILE A 43 2.41 2.38 -1.69
CA ILE A 43 3.87 2.48 -1.70
C ILE A 43 4.34 1.99 -0.33
N THR A 44 5.09 0.89 -0.32
CA THR A 44 5.73 0.43 0.92
C THR A 44 6.87 1.39 1.27
N LEU A 45 6.81 1.99 2.46
CA LEU A 45 7.85 2.87 2.99
C LEU A 45 8.88 2.09 3.81
N ALA A 46 8.44 1.11 4.59
CA ALA A 46 9.31 0.28 5.42
C ALA A 46 8.71 -1.10 5.70
N PHE A 47 9.52 -2.15 5.67
CA PHE A 47 9.15 -3.48 6.15
C PHE A 47 9.67 -3.68 7.58
N LEU A 48 8.78 -4.05 8.50
CA LEU A 48 9.11 -4.20 9.92
C LEU A 48 9.32 -5.68 10.32
N GLY A 49 8.85 -6.61 9.48
CA GLY A 49 8.94 -8.05 9.72
C GLY A 49 7.92 -8.51 10.76
N ASP A 50 8.23 -9.62 11.45
CA ASP A 50 7.39 -10.16 12.51
C ASP A 50 7.49 -9.31 13.77
N ARG A 51 6.43 -8.54 14.03
CA ARG A 51 6.34 -7.60 15.15
C ARG A 51 5.02 -7.77 15.88
N ASP A 52 4.97 -7.28 17.11
CA ASP A 52 3.72 -7.18 17.86
C ASP A 52 2.97 -5.91 17.42
N VAL A 53 1.72 -6.10 16.98
CA VAL A 53 0.87 -5.04 16.40
C VAL A 53 0.64 -3.90 17.39
N ASP A 54 0.27 -4.24 18.63
CA ASP A 54 -0.11 -3.25 19.65
C ASP A 54 1.09 -2.40 20.05
N SER A 55 2.26 -3.03 20.18
CA SER A 55 3.54 -2.37 20.42
C SER A 55 3.93 -1.39 19.31
N GLU A 56 3.73 -1.76 18.04
CA GLU A 56 4.07 -0.90 16.91
C GLU A 56 3.07 0.25 16.74
N LEU A 57 1.77 0.01 16.93
CA LEU A 57 0.76 1.07 16.87
C LEU A 57 0.97 2.14 17.96
N ALA A 58 1.40 1.74 19.15
CA ALA A 58 1.69 2.67 20.25
C ALA A 58 2.85 3.64 19.95
N ARG A 59 3.69 3.37 18.94
CA ARG A 59 4.81 4.25 18.53
C ARG A 59 4.36 5.39 17.62
N PHE A 60 3.20 5.29 17.00
CA PHE A 60 2.69 6.32 16.10
C PHE A 60 1.82 7.32 16.84
N PRO A 61 1.93 8.63 16.52
CA PRO A 61 1.04 9.61 17.10
C PRO A 61 -0.39 9.34 16.63
N THR A 62 -1.36 9.43 17.55
CA THR A 62 -2.80 9.25 17.25
C THR A 62 -3.39 10.42 16.46
N SER A 63 -2.63 11.51 16.32
CA SER A 63 -2.97 12.67 15.50
C SER A 63 -1.71 13.26 14.91
N PHE A 64 -1.72 13.50 13.60
CA PHE A 64 -0.75 14.38 12.98
C PHE A 64 -1.28 15.82 13.10
N PRO A 65 -0.42 16.80 13.46
CA PRO A 65 -0.85 18.20 13.44
C PRO A 65 -1.35 18.53 12.03
N ALA A 66 -2.48 19.23 11.94
CA ALA A 66 -2.89 19.83 10.69
C ALA A 66 -1.78 20.78 10.23
N CYS A 67 -1.41 20.69 8.97
CA CYS A 67 -0.52 21.66 8.34
C CYS A 67 -1.17 23.05 8.34
#